data_AF-A0A1J4S7U8-F1
#
_entry.id   AF-A0A1J4S7U8-F1
#
_cell.length_a   1.000
_cell.length_b   1.000
_cell.length_c   1.000
_cell.angle_alpha   90.00
_cell.angle_beta   90.00
_cell.angle_gamma   90.00
#
_symmetry.space_group_name_H-M   'P 1'
#
loop_
_entity.id
_entity.type
_entity.pdbx_description
1 polymer ?
#
loop_
_entity_poly.entity_id
_entity_poly.type
_entity_poly.pdbx_seq_one_letter_code
_entity_poly.pdbx_strand_id
1 'polypeptide(L)'
;MATLSTDVLQDDIAVSLARVMTTANKRARELGVDILQSLITITQHFENGLLWRINYGPKDYIGKRGGDLMIEVGGEDMKIKQVLRGQ
;
A
#
# COMPACT_ATOMS: atom_id res chain seq x y z
N MET A 1 21.61 -17.41 6.44
CA MET A 1 20.13 -17.45 6.53
C MET A 1 19.75 -16.71 7.79
N ALA A 2 19.03 -15.60 7.69
CA ALA A 2 18.47 -14.94 8.86
C ALA A 2 17.16 -15.66 9.23
N THR A 3 17.09 -16.23 10.42
CA THR A 3 15.88 -16.85 10.94
C THR A 3 15.08 -15.76 11.66
N LEU A 4 13.84 -15.53 11.23
CA LEU A 4 12.92 -14.58 11.84
C LEU A 4 12.64 -15.04 13.29
N SER A 5 13.22 -14.36 14.28
CA SER A 5 12.92 -14.56 15.71
C SER A 5 11.58 -13.92 16.07
N THR A 6 11.09 -14.19 17.27
CA THR A 6 9.90 -13.52 17.84
C THR A 6 9.99 -11.99 17.89
N ASP A 7 11.19 -11.42 17.74
CA ASP A 7 11.44 -9.97 17.70
C ASP A 7 10.76 -9.29 16.49
N VAL A 8 10.39 -10.06 15.46
CA VAL A 8 9.63 -9.57 14.30
C VAL A 8 8.24 -9.07 14.68
N LEU A 9 7.65 -9.60 15.76
CA LEU A 9 6.38 -9.10 16.28
C LEU A 9 6.52 -7.75 17.00
N GLN A 10 7.76 -7.33 17.32
CA GLN A 10 8.10 -6.04 17.90
C GLN A 10 8.64 -5.05 16.86
N ASP A 11 8.76 -5.44 15.60
CA ASP A 11 9.12 -4.50 14.53
C ASP A 11 7.91 -3.60 14.24
N ASP A 12 7.89 -2.45 14.91
CA ASP A 12 6.85 -1.44 14.80
C ASP A 12 6.61 -0.99 13.36
N ILE A 13 7.66 -0.99 12.52
CA ILE A 13 7.55 -0.63 11.10
C ILE A 13 6.84 -1.75 10.34
N ALA A 14 7.24 -3.01 10.55
CA ALA A 14 6.59 -4.15 9.90
C ALA A 14 5.11 -4.26 10.29
N VAL A 15 4.79 -4.08 11.57
CA VAL A 15 3.41 -4.11 12.08
C VAL A 15 2.60 -2.94 11.56
N SER A 16 3.16 -1.72 11.57
CA SER A 16 2.51 -0.53 11.01
C SER A 16 2.22 -0.75 9.53
N LEU A 17 3.21 -1.20 8.75
CA LEU A 17 3.07 -1.43 7.33
C LEU A 17 2.00 -2.50 7.02
N ALA A 18 1.94 -3.58 7.79
CA ALA A 18 0.90 -4.60 7.63
C ALA A 18 -0.52 -4.05 7.85
N ARG A 19 -0.69 -3.15 8.84
CA ARG A 19 -1.98 -2.48 9.11
C ARG A 19 -2.35 -1.52 7.98
N VAL A 20 -1.40 -0.69 7.54
CA VAL A 20 -1.55 0.21 6.40
C VAL A 20 -1.96 -0.56 5.16
N MET A 21 -1.27 -1.66 4.84
CA MET A 21 -1.59 -2.55 3.72
C MET A 21 -2.99 -3.14 3.85
N THR A 22 -3.41 -3.52 5.05
CA THR A 22 -4.77 -4.03 5.29
C THR A 22 -5.83 -2.97 4.95
N THR A 23 -5.63 -1.72 5.39
CA THR A 23 -6.52 -0.59 5.08
C THR A 23 -6.58 -0.32 3.58
N ALA A 24 -5.42 -0.21 2.92
CA ALA A 24 -5.35 0.06 1.48
C ALA A 24 -5.99 -1.08 0.67
N ASN A 25 -5.71 -2.34 1.02
CA ASN A 25 -6.26 -3.51 0.34
C ASN A 25 -7.79 -3.57 0.45
N LYS A 26 -8.34 -3.23 1.62
CA LYS A 26 -9.80 -3.15 1.78
C LYS A 26 -10.39 -2.13 0.80
N ARG A 27 -9.83 -0.93 0.74
CA ARG A 27 -10.30 0.13 -0.16
C ARG A 27 -10.11 -0.20 -1.63
N ALA A 28 -8.98 -0.82 -2.00
CA ALA A 28 -8.73 -1.24 -3.37
C ALA A 28 -9.78 -2.27 -3.86
N ARG A 29 -10.14 -3.24 -3.01
CA ARG A 29 -11.21 -4.21 -3.33
C ARG A 29 -12.58 -3.54 -3.49
N GLU A 30 -12.91 -2.58 -2.62
CA GLU A 30 -14.14 -1.77 -2.75
C GLU A 30 -14.23 -1.02 -4.07
N LEU A 31 -13.08 -0.68 -4.68
CA LEU A 31 -12.98 0.00 -5.96
C LEU A 31 -12.83 -0.96 -7.16
N GLY A 32 -12.98 -2.27 -6.92
CA GLY A 32 -12.94 -3.30 -7.97
C GLY A 32 -11.54 -3.68 -8.43
N VAL A 33 -10.48 -3.33 -7.68
CA VAL A 33 -9.11 -3.74 -8.01
C VAL A 33 -8.88 -5.19 -7.58
N ASP A 34 -8.43 -6.02 -8.52
CA ASP A 34 -7.87 -7.34 -8.21
C ASP A 34 -6.42 -7.19 -7.74
N ILE A 35 -6.25 -7.23 -6.41
CA ILE A 35 -4.96 -7.05 -5.74
C ILE A 35 -3.97 -8.15 -6.14
N LEU A 36 -4.42 -9.40 -6.30
CA LEU A 36 -3.52 -10.51 -6.65
C LEU A 36 -2.99 -10.40 -8.08
N GLN A 37 -3.71 -9.67 -8.94
CA GLN A 37 -3.31 -9.36 -10.30
C GLN A 37 -2.63 -7.99 -10.45
N SER A 38 -2.43 -7.26 -9.36
CA SER A 38 -1.74 -5.97 -9.36
C SER A 38 -0.24 -6.12 -9.15
N LEU A 39 0.55 -5.27 -9.80
CA LEU A 39 1.88 -4.91 -9.35
C LEU A 39 1.71 -3.93 -8.18
N ILE A 40 2.18 -4.34 -7.00
CA ILE A 40 2.04 -3.53 -5.79
C ILE A 40 3.39 -2.84 -5.52
N THR A 41 3.38 -1.51 -5.47
CA THR A 41 4.51 -0.72 -4.97
C THR A 41 4.11 0.02 -3.70
N ILE A 42 5.03 0.04 -2.75
CA ILE A 42 4.84 0.68 -1.44
C ILE A 42 5.96 1.69 -1.28
N THR A 43 5.62 2.93 -1.00
CA THR A 43 6.59 4.00 -0.80
C THR A 43 6.27 4.77 0.47
N GLN A 44 7.24 4.86 1.36
CA GLN A 44 7.19 5.73 2.52
C GLN A 44 7.49 7.16 2.10
N HIS A 45 6.75 8.13 2.63
CA HIS A 45 7.12 9.54 2.55
C HIS A 45 6.61 10.29 3.77
N PHE A 46 7.11 11.51 3.97
CA PHE A 46 6.82 12.33 5.15
C PHE A 46 6.26 13.68 4.69
N GLU A 47 4.97 13.88 4.91
CA GLU A 47 4.28 15.14 4.67
C GLU A 47 3.33 15.40 5.84
N ASN A 48 3.75 16.27 6.77
CA ASN A 48 3.06 16.52 8.04
C ASN A 48 2.80 15.25 8.88
N GLY A 49 3.65 14.24 8.72
CA GLY A 49 3.53 12.94 9.38
C GLY A 49 3.97 11.80 8.46
N LEU A 50 4.07 10.59 9.02
CA LEU A 50 4.38 9.39 8.25
C LEU A 50 3.20 9.02 7.34
N LEU A 51 3.46 8.94 6.04
CA LEU A 51 2.52 8.48 5.03
C LEU A 51 3.08 7.28 4.28
N TRP A 52 2.19 6.35 3.98
CA TRP A 52 2.46 5.24 3.09
C TRP A 52 1.61 5.39 1.85
N ARG A 53 2.28 5.38 0.70
CA ARG A 53 1.64 5.33 -0.61
C ARG A 53 1.68 3.90 -1.12
N ILE A 54 0.51 3.37 -1.45
CA ILE A 54 0.32 2.04 -2.00
C ILE A 54 -0.23 2.21 -3.40
N ASN A 55 0.52 1.76 -4.40
CA ASN A 55 0.05 1.74 -5.77
C ASN A 55 -0.30 0.31 -6.17
N TYR A 56 -1.43 0.16 -6.85
CA TYR A 56 -1.88 -1.04 -7.51
C TYR A 56 -1.89 -0.74 -9.02
N GLY A 57 -0.88 -1.24 -9.72
CA GLY A 57 -0.75 -1.07 -11.18
C GLY A 57 -0.91 -2.39 -11.94
N PRO A 58 -0.97 -2.37 -13.27
CA PRO A 58 -0.94 -3.58 -14.08
C PRO A 58 0.42 -4.25 -13.99
N LYS A 59 0.46 -5.59 -13.95
CA LYS A 59 1.70 -6.37 -14.03
C LYS A 59 2.42 -6.18 -15.37
N ASP A 60 1.66 -6.06 -16.46
CA ASP A 60 2.17 -5.82 -17.80
C ASP A 60 2.07 -4.33 -18.14
N TYR A 61 3.03 -3.55 -17.64
CA TYR A 61 3.08 -2.09 -17.79
C TYR A 61 3.37 -1.64 -19.24
N ILE A 62 3.89 -2.53 -20.10
CA ILE A 62 4.20 -2.19 -21.49
C ILE A 62 2.89 -2.05 -22.29
N GLY A 63 2.47 -0.81 -22.53
CA GLY A 63 1.40 -0.48 -23.48
C GLY A 63 0.01 -0.23 -22.88
N LYS A 64 -0.16 -0.31 -21.56
CA LYS A 64 -1.40 0.10 -20.87
C LYS A 64 -1.15 1.36 -20.04
N ARG A 65 -1.51 2.53 -20.58
CA ARG A 65 -1.66 3.75 -19.79
C ARG A 65 -3.07 3.74 -19.18
N GLY A 66 -3.16 4.00 -17.88
CA GLY A 66 -4.42 4.08 -17.14
C GLY A 66 -4.74 2.83 -16.33
N GLY A 67 -5.61 3.00 -15.33
CA GLY A 67 -6.07 1.92 -14.45
C GLY A 67 -5.29 1.75 -13.14
N ASP A 68 -4.19 2.48 -12.95
CA ASP A 68 -3.45 2.50 -11.69
C ASP A 68 -4.31 3.07 -10.57
N LEU A 69 -4.30 2.43 -9.41
CA LEU A 69 -4.92 2.96 -8.20
C LEU A 69 -3.82 3.28 -7.19
N MET A 70 -3.75 4.54 -6.77
CA MET A 70 -2.90 5.00 -5.67
C MET A 70 -3.77 5.26 -4.45
N ILE A 71 -3.37 4.72 -3.30
CA ILE A 71 -3.99 4.99 -2.01
C ILE A 71 -2.90 5.45 -1.06
N GLU A 72 -3.13 6.58 -0.40
CA GLU A 72 -2.27 7.07 0.67
C GLU A 72 -2.94 6.84 2.02
N VAL A 73 -2.18 6.30 2.97
CA VAL A 73 -2.65 5.95 4.31
C VAL A 73 -1.68 6.52 5.35
N GLY A 74 -2.23 7.12 6.41
CA GLY A 74 -1.45 7.61 7.54
C GLY A 74 -0.82 6.46 8.32
N GLY A 75 0.48 6.54 8.59
CA GLY A 75 1.24 5.53 9.33
C GLY A 75 0.97 5.52 10.85
N GLU A 76 0.29 6.53 11.38
CA GLU A 76 -0.09 6.61 12.80
C GLU A 76 -1.57 6.30 13.02
N ASP A 77 -2.46 6.92 12.24
CA ASP A 77 -3.91 6.81 12.44
C ASP A 77 -4.58 5.76 11.53
N MET A 78 -3.81 5.15 10.62
CA MET A 78 -4.28 4.17 9.64
C MET A 78 -5.42 4.69 8.76
N LYS A 79 -5.63 6.01 8.68
CA LYS A 79 -6.70 6.61 7.88
C LYS A 79 -6.23 6.82 6.46
N ILE A 80 -7.12 6.55 5.51
CA ILE A 80 -6.92 6.89 4.10
C ILE A 80 -6.89 8.41 3.98
N LYS A 81 -5.79 8.94 3.48
CA LYS A 81 -5.57 10.38 3.25
C LYS A 81 -5.93 10.77 1.82
N GLN A 82 -5.64 9.88 0.87
CA GLN A 82 -5.89 10.13 -0.54
C GLN A 82 -6.22 8.83 -1.28
N VAL A 83 -7.04 8.95 -2.31
CA VAL A 83 -7.28 7.92 -3.32
C VAL A 83 -7.20 8.59 -4.69
N LEU A 84 -6.26 8.18 -5.53
CA LEU A 84 -6.10 8.67 -6.89
C LEU A 84 -6.18 7.50 -7.88
N ARG A 85 -6.89 7.70 -8.99
CA ARG A 85 -6.98 6.70 -10.06
C ARG A 85 -6.37 7.28 -11.34
N GLY A 86 -5.42 6.56 -11.93
CA GLY A 86 -4.85 6.90 -13.22
C GLY A 86 -5.90 6.80 -14.32
N GLN A 87 -5.99 7.84 -15.14
CA GLN A 87 -6.85 7.87 -16.33
C GLN A 87 -6.25 7.06 -17.47
#